data_AF-A0A6P0YXS9-F1
#
_entry.id   AF-A0A6P0YXS9-F1
#
_cell.length_a   1.000
_cell.length_b   1.000
_cell.length_c   1.000
_cell.angle_alpha   90.00
_cell.angle_beta   90.00
_cell.angle_gamma   90.00
#
_symmetry.space_group_name_H-M   'P 1'
#
loop_
_entity.id
_entity.type
_entity.pdbx_description
1 polymer ?
#
loop_
_entity_poly.entity_id
_entity_poly.type
_entity_poly.pdbx_seq_one_letter_code
_entity_poly.pdbx_strand_id
1 'polypeptide(L)'
;MALTQLEDWRRLAAITLADIIPKIRDTRLNALDELVDDFLRKLVNQPPRPVSRAPYVGLFGEGAVSTLRQQAANVVRRFLPDLSAPDLVPLDDDADRLIRQIRGFSTNRPTGVHPYEGLYGYTVLRASQTLMQQWRRQAGARLEQLLDGIDSDSPMPADNLADALIRALARPPLPARPSDRLPYQGLLVLPNTLPFRDFRRQGAGTLRFFVVQINDAQLGPKDAVVDDVIRKITNLLDFGGRDVLGDRPANRLPYEGLFPPDPCSGEHPDKDLLSRNFTLSEMTQSETADRLGLRNTPNSTETANLKKLACSLLQPARDALGPLRITSGFRSEAVNRAVGGVPNSDHRLGYAADVIPANVGTRTFAEWVARNVPFDQIILEFGTPQNPSWIHVSVNPRNRRQILRQDLSGTRPMSL
;
A
#
# COMPACT_ATOMS: atom_id res chain seq x y z
N MET A 1 22.73 3.28 -19.48
CA MET A 1 21.34 3.09 -18.99
C MET A 1 21.43 2.53 -17.58
N ALA A 2 20.56 2.97 -16.66
CA ALA A 2 20.47 2.35 -15.35
C ALA A 2 19.91 0.92 -15.50
N LEU A 3 20.47 -0.05 -14.77
CA LEU A 3 19.94 -1.42 -14.75
C LEU A 3 18.52 -1.42 -14.20
N THR A 4 17.67 -2.28 -14.76
CA THR A 4 16.37 -2.62 -14.16
C THR A 4 16.58 -3.36 -12.84
N GLN A 5 15.53 -3.43 -12.00
CA GLN A 5 15.62 -4.15 -10.72
C GLN A 5 15.96 -5.64 -10.90
N LEU A 6 15.40 -6.28 -11.93
CA LEU A 6 15.66 -7.68 -12.24
C LEU A 6 17.10 -7.90 -12.71
N GLU A 7 17.63 -7.03 -13.56
CA GLU A 7 19.04 -7.08 -13.98
C GLU A 7 19.99 -6.93 -12.79
N ASP A 8 19.69 -6.01 -11.85
CA ASP A 8 20.50 -5.87 -10.64
C ASP A 8 20.41 -7.12 -9.74
N TRP A 9 19.22 -7.72 -9.59
CA TRP A 9 19.06 -8.99 -8.88
C TRP A 9 19.88 -10.12 -9.50
N ARG A 10 19.83 -10.30 -10.83
CA ARG A 10 20.62 -11.32 -11.53
C ARG A 10 22.12 -11.08 -11.34
N ARG A 11 22.56 -9.81 -11.39
CA ARG A 11 23.95 -9.44 -11.12
C ARG A 11 24.37 -9.77 -9.69
N LEU A 12 23.55 -9.42 -8.69
CA LEU A 12 23.82 -9.72 -7.27
C LEU A 12 23.81 -11.23 -6.99
N ALA A 13 22.89 -11.97 -7.62
CA ALA A 13 22.83 -13.43 -7.57
C ALA A 13 24.10 -14.05 -8.16
N ALA A 14 24.57 -13.55 -9.30
CA ALA A 14 25.78 -14.03 -9.94
C ALA A 14 27.03 -13.79 -9.08
N ILE A 15 27.14 -12.60 -8.49
CA ILE A 15 28.22 -12.27 -7.53
C ILE A 15 28.14 -13.19 -6.32
N THR A 16 26.95 -13.40 -5.78
CA THR A 16 26.72 -14.25 -4.59
C THR A 16 27.11 -15.69 -4.86
N LEU A 17 26.60 -16.29 -5.93
CA LEU A 17 26.91 -17.67 -6.31
C LEU A 17 28.39 -17.87 -6.61
N ALA A 18 29.00 -16.93 -7.34
CA ALA A 18 30.43 -16.99 -7.63
C ALA A 18 31.32 -16.88 -6.38
N ASP A 19 30.82 -16.27 -5.30
CA ASP A 19 31.50 -16.21 -4.01
C ASP A 19 31.31 -17.48 -3.16
N ILE A 20 30.11 -18.06 -3.15
CA ILE A 20 29.77 -19.16 -2.24
C ILE A 20 30.04 -20.55 -2.82
N ILE A 21 29.99 -20.74 -4.15
CA ILE A 21 30.25 -22.06 -4.77
C ILE A 21 31.67 -22.56 -4.46
N PRO A 22 32.75 -21.76 -4.59
CA PRO A 22 34.10 -22.20 -4.21
C PRO A 22 34.25 -22.53 -2.72
N LYS A 23 33.33 -22.03 -1.88
CA LYS A 23 33.34 -22.18 -0.41
C LYS A 23 32.41 -23.29 0.08
N ILE A 24 31.80 -24.07 -0.81
CA ILE A 24 31.03 -25.26 -0.43
C ILE A 24 31.94 -26.14 0.43
N ARG A 25 31.45 -26.52 1.62
CA ARG A 25 32.18 -27.37 2.56
C ARG A 25 32.30 -28.78 1.98
N ASP A 26 33.36 -29.50 2.36
CA ASP A 26 33.81 -30.79 1.81
C ASP A 26 34.83 -30.65 0.66
N THR A 27 35.91 -31.41 0.75
CA THR A 27 36.96 -31.50 -0.28
C THR A 27 36.60 -32.46 -1.41
N ARG A 28 35.52 -33.24 -1.24
CA ARG A 28 34.92 -34.13 -2.24
C ARG A 28 33.63 -33.53 -2.81
N LEU A 29 33.22 -34.05 -3.97
CA LEU A 29 31.93 -33.72 -4.58
C LEU A 29 30.79 -34.24 -3.70
N ASN A 30 29.73 -33.43 -3.56
CA ASN A 30 28.56 -33.78 -2.76
C ASN A 30 27.25 -33.32 -3.42
N ALA A 31 26.12 -33.48 -2.72
CA ALA A 31 24.80 -33.13 -3.24
C ALA A 31 24.64 -31.65 -3.65
N LEU A 32 25.38 -30.72 -3.03
CA LEU A 32 25.37 -29.31 -3.46
C LEU A 32 26.07 -29.15 -4.82
N ASP A 33 27.13 -29.91 -5.09
CA ASP A 33 27.80 -29.91 -6.39
C ASP A 33 26.88 -30.46 -7.50
N GLU A 34 26.02 -31.43 -7.17
CA GLU A 34 24.99 -31.91 -8.10
C GLU A 34 24.00 -30.80 -8.49
N LEU A 35 23.53 -30.04 -7.50
CA LEU A 35 22.62 -28.91 -7.72
C LEU A 35 23.28 -27.78 -8.52
N VAL A 36 24.56 -27.50 -8.25
CA VAL A 36 25.33 -26.53 -9.04
C VAL A 36 25.46 -27.00 -10.48
N ASP A 37 25.85 -28.26 -10.73
CA ASP A 37 25.98 -28.80 -12.09
C ASP A 37 24.65 -28.75 -12.85
N ASP A 38 23.53 -29.13 -12.23
CA ASP A 38 22.20 -29.06 -12.84
C ASP A 38 21.82 -27.62 -13.21
N PHE A 39 22.10 -26.65 -12.33
CA PHE A 39 21.88 -25.24 -12.60
C PHE A 39 22.75 -24.74 -13.75
N LEU A 40 24.05 -25.04 -13.74
CA LEU A 40 24.98 -24.65 -14.79
C LEU A 40 24.54 -25.17 -16.15
N ARG A 41 24.09 -26.43 -16.23
CA ARG A 41 23.59 -27.02 -17.47
C ARG A 41 22.41 -26.25 -18.02
N LYS A 42 21.41 -25.96 -17.19
CA LYS A 42 20.28 -25.13 -17.61
C LYS A 42 20.74 -23.74 -18.06
N LEU A 43 21.66 -23.12 -17.32
CA LEU A 43 22.16 -21.78 -17.58
C LEU A 43 22.90 -21.66 -18.92
N VAL A 44 23.65 -22.70 -19.31
CA VAL A 44 24.36 -22.76 -20.61
C VAL A 44 23.68 -23.65 -21.65
N ASN A 45 22.39 -23.94 -21.47
CA ASN A 45 21.55 -24.73 -22.38
C ASN A 45 22.14 -26.11 -22.76
N GLN A 46 22.60 -26.86 -21.77
CA GLN A 46 23.11 -28.22 -21.88
C GLN A 46 22.07 -29.24 -21.38
N PRO A 47 22.08 -30.48 -21.91
CA PRO A 47 21.18 -31.53 -21.42
C PRO A 47 21.47 -31.89 -19.95
N PRO A 48 20.48 -32.40 -19.21
CA PRO A 48 20.65 -32.85 -17.83
C PRO A 48 21.79 -33.86 -17.68
N ARG A 49 22.45 -33.84 -16.52
CA ARG A 49 23.53 -34.79 -16.20
C ARG A 49 22.96 -36.21 -16.12
N PRO A 50 23.57 -37.21 -16.76
CA PRO A 50 23.24 -38.61 -16.50
C PRO A 50 23.53 -38.97 -15.03
N VAL A 51 22.64 -39.72 -14.37
CA VAL A 51 22.77 -40.06 -12.94
C VAL A 51 24.09 -40.76 -12.60
N SER A 52 24.64 -41.55 -13.53
CA SER A 52 25.92 -42.26 -13.38
C SER A 52 27.16 -41.37 -13.53
N ARG A 53 27.02 -40.12 -13.99
CA ARG A 53 28.15 -39.22 -14.24
C ARG A 53 28.36 -38.31 -13.04
N ALA A 54 29.61 -38.17 -12.58
CA ALA A 54 29.94 -37.23 -11.50
C ALA A 54 29.66 -35.77 -11.92
N PRO A 55 29.35 -34.86 -10.97
CA PRO A 55 29.22 -33.42 -11.23
C PRO A 55 30.42 -32.85 -12.02
N TYR A 56 30.14 -31.87 -12.87
CA TYR A 56 31.10 -31.08 -13.65
C TYR A 56 31.83 -31.81 -14.80
N VAL A 57 31.94 -33.15 -14.80
CA VAL A 57 32.76 -33.90 -15.78
C VAL A 57 32.37 -33.62 -17.23
N GLY A 58 31.09 -33.43 -17.53
CA GLY A 58 30.61 -33.10 -18.87
C GLY A 58 30.61 -31.60 -19.23
N LEU A 59 30.99 -30.72 -18.30
CA LEU A 59 31.08 -29.28 -18.50
C LEU A 59 32.54 -28.80 -18.56
N PHE A 60 33.40 -29.35 -17.69
CA PHE A 60 34.79 -28.90 -17.51
C PHE A 60 35.84 -30.02 -17.62
N GLY A 61 35.42 -31.28 -17.73
CA GLY A 61 36.30 -32.44 -17.62
C GLY A 61 36.53 -32.87 -16.16
N GLU A 62 37.48 -33.79 -15.97
CA GLU A 62 37.90 -34.24 -14.63
C GLU A 62 38.96 -33.29 -14.05
N GLY A 63 38.97 -33.14 -12.73
CA GLY A 63 39.93 -32.27 -12.05
C GLY A 63 39.72 -32.19 -10.54
N ALA A 64 40.56 -31.38 -9.88
CA ALA A 64 40.42 -31.12 -8.46
C ALA A 64 39.09 -30.39 -8.17
N VAL A 65 38.39 -30.80 -7.11
CA VAL A 65 37.08 -30.23 -6.73
C VAL A 65 37.12 -28.72 -6.57
N SER A 66 38.21 -28.17 -6.01
CA SER A 66 38.41 -26.72 -5.90
C SER A 66 38.47 -26.01 -7.26
N THR A 67 39.17 -26.61 -8.23
CA THR A 67 39.24 -26.09 -9.60
C THR A 67 37.87 -26.16 -10.29
N LEU A 68 37.16 -27.29 -10.16
CA LEU A 68 35.82 -27.46 -10.75
C LEU A 68 34.82 -26.44 -10.19
N ARG A 69 34.82 -26.22 -8.87
CA ARG A 69 33.97 -25.20 -8.22
C ARG A 69 34.34 -23.78 -8.64
N GLN A 70 35.64 -23.49 -8.85
CA GLN A 70 36.07 -22.19 -9.36
C GLN A 70 35.62 -21.97 -10.81
N GLN A 71 35.67 -23.00 -11.66
CA GLN A 71 35.16 -22.94 -13.03
C GLN A 71 33.64 -22.75 -13.04
N ALA A 72 32.90 -23.47 -12.18
CA ALA A 72 31.48 -23.29 -11.97
C ALA A 72 31.14 -21.83 -11.61
N ALA A 73 31.85 -21.25 -10.63
CA ALA A 73 31.69 -19.86 -10.23
C ALA A 73 31.90 -18.87 -11.39
N ASN A 74 32.88 -19.14 -12.27
CA ASN A 74 33.15 -18.30 -13.44
C ASN A 74 32.02 -18.37 -14.47
N VAL A 75 31.44 -19.55 -14.71
CA VAL A 75 30.27 -19.71 -15.59
C VAL A 75 29.09 -18.92 -15.06
N VAL A 76 28.74 -19.06 -13.77
CA VAL A 76 27.62 -18.31 -13.18
C VAL A 76 27.83 -16.80 -13.31
N ARG A 77 29.04 -16.32 -12.97
CA ARG A 77 29.41 -14.90 -13.08
C ARG A 77 29.23 -14.36 -14.50
N ARG A 78 29.50 -15.18 -15.51
CA ARG A 78 29.42 -14.79 -16.92
C ARG A 78 27.99 -14.79 -17.45
N PHE A 79 27.24 -15.86 -17.20
CA PHE A 79 26.00 -16.12 -17.93
C PHE A 79 24.73 -15.69 -17.19
N LEU A 80 24.70 -15.69 -15.85
CA LEU A 80 23.50 -15.32 -15.11
C LEU A 80 23.08 -13.85 -15.30
N PRO A 81 24.01 -12.86 -15.33
CA PRO A 81 23.63 -11.48 -15.63
C PRO A 81 23.16 -11.27 -17.07
N ASP A 82 23.64 -12.10 -18.00
CA ASP A 82 23.39 -11.98 -19.45
C ASP A 82 22.09 -12.69 -19.90
N LEU A 83 21.28 -13.22 -18.96
CA LEU A 83 19.97 -13.77 -19.27
C LEU A 83 19.12 -12.70 -19.98
N SER A 84 18.94 -12.87 -21.29
CA SER A 84 18.30 -11.92 -22.20
C SER A 84 16.77 -12.00 -22.11
N ALA A 85 16.24 -11.98 -20.89
CA ALA A 85 14.80 -12.01 -20.62
C ALA A 85 14.38 -10.74 -19.87
N PRO A 86 13.40 -9.97 -20.39
CA PRO A 86 12.92 -8.76 -19.71
C PRO A 86 12.16 -9.08 -18.41
N ASP A 87 11.64 -10.30 -18.30
CA ASP A 87 10.87 -10.80 -17.17
C ASP A 87 11.58 -11.95 -16.43
N LEU A 88 11.03 -12.32 -15.28
CA LEU A 88 11.46 -13.50 -14.53
C LEU A 88 11.29 -14.77 -15.38
N VAL A 89 12.30 -15.63 -15.35
CA VAL A 89 12.29 -16.94 -16.02
C VAL A 89 12.54 -18.05 -15.00
N PRO A 90 12.25 -19.33 -15.32
CA PRO A 90 12.49 -20.43 -14.39
C PRO A 90 13.94 -20.54 -13.88
N LEU A 91 14.91 -20.06 -14.65
CA LEU A 91 16.31 -19.97 -14.21
C LEU A 91 16.52 -19.02 -13.03
N ASP A 92 15.69 -17.98 -12.89
CA ASP A 92 15.74 -17.08 -11.74
C ASP A 92 15.29 -17.78 -10.45
N ASP A 93 14.25 -18.61 -10.55
CA ASP A 93 13.81 -19.48 -9.46
C ASP A 93 14.88 -20.47 -9.03
N ASP A 94 15.54 -21.10 -10.01
CA ASP A 94 16.62 -22.07 -9.77
C ASP A 94 17.83 -21.40 -9.12
N ALA A 95 18.22 -20.20 -9.56
CA ALA A 95 19.33 -19.44 -8.99
C ALA A 95 19.05 -19.02 -7.53
N ASP A 96 17.87 -18.46 -7.26
CA ASP A 96 17.45 -18.10 -5.89
C ASP A 96 17.42 -19.34 -4.98
N ARG A 97 16.88 -20.47 -5.47
CA ARG A 97 16.85 -21.73 -4.72
C ARG A 97 18.25 -22.25 -4.41
N LEU A 98 19.16 -22.23 -5.39
CA LEU A 98 20.54 -22.67 -5.21
C LEU A 98 21.26 -21.83 -4.16
N ILE A 99 21.10 -20.50 -4.19
CA ILE A 99 21.67 -19.59 -3.18
C ILE A 99 21.17 -19.96 -1.79
N ARG A 100 19.85 -20.19 -1.65
CA ARG A 100 19.23 -20.58 -0.37
C ARG A 100 19.78 -21.92 0.13
N GLN A 101 19.88 -22.93 -0.73
CA GLN A 101 20.37 -24.25 -0.35
C GLN A 101 21.83 -24.21 0.12
N ILE A 102 22.72 -23.54 -0.63
CA ILE A 102 24.13 -23.43 -0.24
C ILE A 102 24.29 -22.66 1.08
N ARG A 103 23.43 -21.66 1.33
CA ARG A 103 23.43 -20.87 2.57
C ARG A 103 22.68 -21.51 3.74
N GLY A 104 22.00 -22.64 3.53
CA GLY A 104 21.18 -23.29 4.56
C GLY A 104 19.88 -22.55 4.90
N PHE A 105 19.33 -21.76 3.97
CA PHE A 105 18.03 -21.12 4.10
C PHE A 105 16.90 -22.03 3.61
N SER A 106 15.67 -21.77 4.07
CA SER A 106 14.47 -22.39 3.50
C SER A 106 14.39 -22.14 2.00
N THR A 107 14.14 -23.20 1.24
CA THR A 107 13.94 -23.17 -0.21
C THR A 107 12.55 -22.69 -0.62
N ASN A 108 11.57 -22.82 0.28
CA ASN A 108 10.24 -22.29 0.07
C ASN A 108 10.25 -20.79 0.38
N ARG A 109 9.98 -19.97 -0.65
CA ARG A 109 9.72 -18.55 -0.50
C ARG A 109 8.28 -18.33 -0.02
N PRO A 110 7.99 -17.26 0.73
CA PRO A 110 6.62 -16.85 0.97
C PRO A 110 5.91 -16.57 -0.36
N THR A 111 4.63 -16.93 -0.44
CA THR A 111 3.79 -16.65 -1.61
C THR A 111 3.79 -15.14 -1.91
N GLY A 112 3.92 -14.76 -3.19
CA GLY A 112 3.95 -13.35 -3.61
C GLY A 112 5.34 -12.68 -3.57
N VAL A 113 6.35 -13.37 -3.03
CA VAL A 113 7.74 -12.90 -3.05
C VAL A 113 8.43 -13.44 -4.30
N HIS A 114 8.94 -12.53 -5.14
CA HIS A 114 9.68 -12.92 -6.33
C HIS A 114 11.02 -13.60 -5.98
N PRO A 115 11.64 -14.34 -6.93
CA PRO A 115 13.04 -14.72 -6.82
C PRO A 115 13.91 -13.52 -6.47
N TYR A 116 14.93 -13.74 -5.65
CA TYR A 116 15.91 -12.76 -5.21
C TYR A 116 15.40 -11.66 -4.27
N GLU A 117 14.12 -11.30 -4.33
CA GLU A 117 13.55 -10.21 -3.52
C GLU A 117 13.81 -10.40 -2.02
N GLY A 118 13.58 -11.60 -1.49
CA GLY A 118 13.86 -11.91 -0.08
C GLY A 118 15.35 -12.05 0.26
N LEU A 119 16.23 -12.10 -0.74
CA LEU A 119 17.68 -12.18 -0.56
C LEU A 119 18.35 -10.80 -0.62
N TYR A 120 17.86 -9.92 -1.49
CA TYR A 120 18.52 -8.65 -1.82
C TYR A 120 17.64 -7.39 -1.64
N GLY A 121 16.32 -7.53 -1.51
CA GLY A 121 15.40 -6.39 -1.45
C GLY A 121 15.43 -5.53 -2.72
N TYR A 122 14.98 -4.28 -2.66
CA TYR A 122 15.02 -3.35 -3.79
C TYR A 122 16.17 -2.38 -3.65
N THR A 123 17.04 -2.36 -4.66
CA THR A 123 18.28 -1.59 -4.68
C THR A 123 18.15 -0.34 -5.55
N VAL A 124 17.47 -0.47 -6.69
CA VAL A 124 17.29 0.61 -7.67
C VAL A 124 15.94 1.34 -7.51
N LEU A 125 14.94 0.68 -6.93
CA LEU A 125 13.63 1.28 -6.63
C LEU A 125 13.60 1.72 -5.16
N ARG A 126 13.26 2.99 -4.90
CA ARG A 126 13.16 3.53 -3.53
C ARG A 126 11.87 4.31 -3.34
N ALA A 127 11.11 3.93 -2.30
CA ALA A 127 9.99 4.71 -1.79
C ALA A 127 10.42 5.47 -0.52
N SER A 128 9.86 6.66 -0.29
CA SER A 128 10.09 7.41 0.95
C SER A 128 9.39 6.70 2.13
N GLN A 129 9.86 6.93 3.36
CA GLN A 129 9.21 6.35 4.56
C GLN A 129 7.73 6.74 4.66
N THR A 130 7.40 7.99 4.33
CA THR A 130 6.03 8.48 4.30
C THR A 130 5.17 7.71 3.31
N LEU A 131 5.66 7.51 2.09
CA LEU A 131 4.96 6.77 1.04
C LEU A 131 4.80 5.29 1.42
N MET A 132 5.83 4.65 1.95
CA MET A 132 5.76 3.25 2.39
C MET A 132 4.69 3.07 3.49
N GLN A 133 4.68 3.96 4.49
CA GLN A 133 3.68 3.91 5.55
C GLN A 133 2.27 4.22 5.06
N GLN A 134 2.15 5.08 4.05
CA GLN A 134 0.88 5.36 3.38
C GLN A 134 0.37 4.15 2.60
N TRP A 135 1.21 3.48 1.82
CA TRP A 135 0.86 2.25 1.13
C TRP A 135 0.44 1.15 2.10
N ARG A 136 1.14 0.97 3.22
CA ARG A 136 0.73 0.03 4.28
C ARG A 136 -0.65 0.37 4.86
N ARG A 137 -0.94 1.66 5.10
CA ARG A 137 -2.30 2.10 5.52
C ARG A 137 -3.36 1.81 4.47
N GLN A 138 -3.08 2.10 3.20
CA GLN A 138 -4.01 1.83 2.10
C GLN A 138 -4.23 0.33 1.91
N ALA A 139 -3.18 -0.48 2.01
CA ALA A 139 -3.22 -1.93 1.94
C ALA A 139 -4.07 -2.53 3.06
N GLY A 140 -3.84 -2.11 4.30
CA GLY A 140 -4.65 -2.54 5.44
C GLY A 140 -6.13 -2.17 5.27
N ALA A 141 -6.43 -0.93 4.88
CA ALA A 141 -7.81 -0.50 4.63
C ALA A 141 -8.46 -1.24 3.45
N ARG A 142 -7.70 -1.55 2.39
CA ARG A 142 -8.20 -2.29 1.23
C ARG A 142 -8.54 -3.73 1.60
N LEU A 143 -7.70 -4.40 2.38
CA LEU A 143 -7.99 -5.75 2.89
C LEU A 143 -9.24 -5.75 3.76
N GLU A 144 -9.38 -4.77 4.66
CA GLU A 144 -10.56 -4.63 5.51
C GLU A 144 -11.83 -4.45 4.65
N GLN A 145 -11.79 -3.50 3.70
CA GLN A 145 -12.90 -3.25 2.77
C GLN A 145 -13.29 -4.50 1.95
N LEU A 146 -12.31 -5.21 1.39
CA LEU A 146 -12.55 -6.40 0.57
C LEU A 146 -13.24 -7.50 1.38
N LEU A 147 -12.77 -7.74 2.61
CA LEU A 147 -13.31 -8.79 3.47
C LEU A 147 -14.67 -8.40 4.06
N ASP A 148 -14.85 -7.15 4.52
CA ASP A 148 -16.12 -6.66 5.06
C ASP A 148 -17.22 -6.60 4.00
N GLY A 149 -16.85 -6.44 2.72
CA GLY A 149 -17.76 -6.45 1.59
C GLY A 149 -18.30 -7.84 1.21
N ILE A 150 -17.80 -8.93 1.82
CA ILE A 150 -18.28 -10.30 1.56
C ILE A 150 -19.59 -10.54 2.32
N ASP A 151 -20.71 -10.47 1.60
CA ASP A 151 -22.04 -10.80 2.11
C ASP A 151 -22.30 -12.32 2.09
N SER A 152 -21.60 -13.06 2.95
CA SER A 152 -21.78 -14.51 3.11
C SER A 152 -21.52 -14.94 4.55
N ASP A 153 -22.43 -15.72 5.12
CA ASP A 153 -22.27 -16.35 6.43
C ASP A 153 -21.47 -17.66 6.38
N SER A 154 -20.93 -18.03 5.21
CA SER A 154 -20.04 -19.19 5.03
C SER A 154 -18.60 -18.76 4.70
N PRO A 155 -17.59 -19.60 5.02
CA PRO A 155 -16.21 -19.36 4.62
C PRO A 155 -16.02 -19.33 3.09
N MET A 156 -15.20 -18.40 2.63
CA MET A 156 -14.83 -18.19 1.23
C MET A 156 -13.32 -18.41 1.02
N PRO A 157 -12.85 -18.64 -0.22
CA PRO A 157 -11.42 -18.72 -0.51
C PRO A 157 -10.61 -17.49 -0.05
N ALA A 158 -11.22 -16.30 -0.08
CA ALA A 158 -10.62 -15.06 0.44
C ALA A 158 -10.29 -15.15 1.94
N ASP A 159 -11.13 -15.83 2.73
CA ASP A 159 -10.91 -16.01 4.18
C ASP A 159 -9.69 -16.88 4.45
N ASN A 160 -9.41 -17.88 3.59
CA ASN A 160 -8.20 -18.70 3.70
C ASN A 160 -6.92 -17.88 3.47
N LEU A 161 -6.94 -16.99 2.47
CA LEU A 161 -5.82 -16.08 2.19
C LEU A 161 -5.61 -15.10 3.34
N ALA A 162 -6.70 -14.55 3.88
CA ALA A 162 -6.67 -13.65 5.01
C ALA A 162 -6.11 -14.31 6.27
N ASP A 163 -6.57 -15.51 6.64
CA ASP A 163 -6.06 -16.27 7.78
C ASP A 163 -4.55 -16.58 7.63
N ALA A 164 -4.13 -17.03 6.45
CA ALA A 164 -2.72 -17.29 6.16
C ALA A 164 -1.86 -16.02 6.31
N LEU A 165 -2.37 -14.87 5.87
CA LEU A 165 -1.69 -13.59 6.01
C LEU A 165 -1.58 -13.15 7.47
N ILE A 166 -2.65 -13.30 8.28
CA ILE A 166 -2.60 -12.98 9.73
C ILE A 166 -1.50 -13.81 10.40
N ARG A 167 -1.44 -15.12 10.10
CA ARG A 167 -0.41 -16.02 10.65
C ARG A 167 0.99 -15.63 10.23
N ALA A 168 1.17 -15.25 8.97
CA ALA A 168 2.45 -14.82 8.42
C ALA A 168 2.95 -13.48 9.02
N LEU A 169 2.03 -12.57 9.35
CA LEU A 169 2.34 -11.25 9.91
C LEU A 169 2.43 -11.23 11.45
N ALA A 170 1.97 -12.29 12.12
CA ALA A 170 2.06 -12.43 13.57
C ALA A 170 3.53 -12.36 14.07
N ARG A 171 3.71 -11.95 15.33
CA ARG A 171 5.03 -11.84 15.96
C ARG A 171 5.06 -12.65 17.27
N PRO A 172 5.75 -13.82 17.31
CA PRO A 172 6.39 -14.50 16.17
C PRO A 172 5.36 -15.06 15.15
N PRO A 173 5.77 -15.38 13.91
CA PRO A 173 4.88 -15.97 12.92
C PRO A 173 4.24 -17.26 13.44
N LEU A 174 2.96 -17.44 13.13
CA LEU A 174 2.20 -18.61 13.55
C LEU A 174 2.34 -19.74 12.51
N PRO A 175 2.26 -21.01 12.93
CA PRO A 175 2.25 -22.13 12.00
C PRO A 175 1.02 -22.06 11.08
N ALA A 176 1.15 -22.69 9.90
CA ALA A 176 0.06 -22.83 8.95
C ALA A 176 -1.19 -23.41 9.61
N ARG A 177 -2.36 -22.94 9.19
CA ARG A 177 -3.64 -23.42 9.70
C ARG A 177 -3.78 -24.93 9.41
N PRO A 178 -4.10 -25.76 10.41
CA PRO A 178 -4.52 -27.14 10.18
C PRO A 178 -5.71 -27.21 9.21
N SER A 179 -5.72 -28.19 8.32
CA SER A 179 -6.72 -28.32 7.25
C SER A 179 -8.14 -28.57 7.76
N ASP A 180 -8.29 -29.10 8.98
CA ASP A 180 -9.55 -29.40 9.67
C ASP A 180 -10.17 -28.18 10.38
N ARG A 181 -9.48 -27.04 10.43
CA ARG A 181 -9.98 -25.82 11.09
C ARG A 181 -10.58 -24.84 10.09
N LEU A 182 -11.60 -24.10 10.51
CA LEU A 182 -12.10 -22.98 9.70
C LEU A 182 -11.12 -21.80 9.74
N PRO A 183 -11.14 -20.89 8.73
CA PRO A 183 -10.39 -19.64 8.80
C PRO A 183 -10.70 -18.87 10.08
N TYR A 184 -9.69 -18.17 10.62
CA TYR A 184 -9.72 -17.38 11.85
C TYR A 184 -9.84 -18.19 13.16
N GLN A 185 -10.16 -19.49 13.08
CA GLN A 185 -10.29 -20.34 14.25
C GLN A 185 -8.92 -20.53 14.95
N GLY A 186 -8.87 -20.15 16.23
CA GLY A 186 -7.64 -20.16 17.03
C GLY A 186 -6.72 -18.94 16.79
N LEU A 187 -7.11 -18.00 15.93
CA LEU A 187 -6.50 -16.67 15.84
C LEU A 187 -7.27 -15.65 16.68
N LEU A 188 -8.60 -15.77 16.70
CA LEU A 188 -9.51 -14.88 17.39
C LEU A 188 -10.21 -15.62 18.54
N VAL A 189 -10.32 -14.97 19.69
CA VAL A 189 -11.08 -15.49 20.84
C VAL A 189 -12.50 -14.93 20.74
N LEU A 190 -13.36 -15.63 20.01
CA LEU A 190 -14.77 -15.24 19.82
C LEU A 190 -15.69 -16.41 20.21
N PRO A 191 -16.92 -16.13 20.70
CA PRO A 191 -17.91 -17.17 20.94
C PRO A 191 -18.23 -17.93 19.66
N ASN A 192 -18.26 -19.27 19.72
CA ASN A 192 -18.61 -20.14 18.59
C ASN A 192 -20.07 -19.98 18.11
N THR A 193 -20.88 -19.20 18.81
CA THR A 193 -22.27 -18.89 18.47
C THR A 193 -22.41 -17.71 17.51
N LEU A 194 -21.33 -16.96 17.25
CA LEU A 194 -21.38 -15.84 16.31
C LEU A 194 -21.42 -16.33 14.86
N PRO A 195 -22.19 -15.67 13.98
CA PRO A 195 -22.10 -15.87 12.54
C PRO A 195 -20.67 -15.76 12.02
N PHE A 196 -20.30 -16.55 11.00
CA PHE A 196 -18.95 -16.55 10.45
C PHE A 196 -18.51 -15.16 9.94
N ARG A 197 -19.45 -14.34 9.42
CA ARG A 197 -19.18 -12.96 9.01
C ARG A 197 -18.56 -12.10 10.12
N ASP A 198 -18.86 -12.37 11.38
CA ASP A 198 -18.30 -11.60 12.50
C ASP A 198 -16.85 -12.02 12.79
N PHE A 199 -16.52 -13.30 12.60
CA PHE A 199 -15.13 -13.76 12.59
C PHE A 199 -14.35 -13.10 11.45
N ARG A 200 -14.96 -12.99 10.25
CA ARG A 200 -14.37 -12.30 9.10
C ARG A 200 -14.09 -10.83 9.41
N ARG A 201 -15.06 -10.08 9.93
CA ARG A 201 -14.90 -8.65 10.31
C ARG A 201 -13.76 -8.44 11.31
N GLN A 202 -13.66 -9.31 12.31
CA GLN A 202 -12.59 -9.26 13.30
C GLN A 202 -11.22 -9.61 12.67
N GLY A 203 -11.19 -10.60 11.77
CA GLY A 203 -10.00 -10.93 10.98
C GLY A 203 -9.56 -9.79 10.06
N ALA A 204 -10.51 -9.10 9.43
CA ALA A 204 -10.31 -7.93 8.58
C ALA A 204 -9.67 -6.77 9.36
N GLY A 205 -10.22 -6.42 10.53
CA GLY A 205 -9.64 -5.41 11.42
C GLY A 205 -8.24 -5.81 11.94
N THR A 206 -8.04 -7.10 12.25
CA THR A 206 -6.72 -7.63 12.66
C THR A 206 -5.68 -7.49 11.54
N LEU A 207 -6.05 -7.81 10.30
CA LEU A 207 -5.18 -7.63 9.14
C LEU A 207 -4.81 -6.18 8.92
N ARG A 208 -5.80 -5.28 8.93
CA ARG A 208 -5.54 -3.84 8.81
C ARG A 208 -4.53 -3.39 9.86
N PHE A 209 -4.72 -3.79 11.11
CA PHE A 209 -3.80 -3.47 12.19
C PHE A 209 -2.39 -4.02 11.93
N PHE A 210 -2.25 -5.30 11.60
CA PHE A 210 -0.95 -5.93 11.34
C PHE A 210 -0.20 -5.31 10.17
N VAL A 211 -0.89 -5.02 9.06
CA VAL A 211 -0.27 -4.40 7.88
C VAL A 211 0.24 -2.98 8.20
N VAL A 212 -0.54 -2.18 8.94
CA VAL A 212 -0.12 -0.84 9.38
C VAL A 212 1.06 -0.90 10.35
N GLN A 213 1.17 -1.96 11.15
CA GLN A 213 2.28 -2.17 12.09
C GLN A 213 3.54 -2.78 11.44
N ILE A 214 3.57 -2.97 10.12
CA ILE A 214 4.83 -3.26 9.43
C ILE A 214 5.71 -2.01 9.50
N ASN A 215 6.74 -2.09 10.35
CA ASN A 215 7.64 -1.00 10.69
C ASN A 215 9.06 -1.19 10.13
N ASP A 216 9.22 -2.15 9.21
CA ASP A 216 10.49 -2.37 8.51
C ASP A 216 10.86 -1.09 7.74
N ALA A 217 12.13 -0.68 7.83
CA ALA A 217 12.64 0.58 7.30
C ALA A 217 12.61 0.67 5.76
N GLN A 218 12.43 -0.47 5.10
CA GLN A 218 12.28 -0.64 3.66
C GLN A 218 11.08 -1.56 3.40
N LEU A 219 10.54 -1.53 2.18
CA LEU A 219 9.61 -2.55 1.71
C LEU A 219 10.34 -3.89 1.60
N GLY A 220 9.67 -4.97 2.01
CA GLY A 220 10.29 -6.29 2.01
C GLY A 220 9.28 -7.44 1.85
N PRO A 221 9.69 -8.67 2.17
CA PRO A 221 8.87 -9.86 1.94
C PRO A 221 7.46 -9.79 2.55
N LYS A 222 7.30 -9.17 3.73
CA LYS A 222 5.98 -8.98 4.33
C LYS A 222 5.07 -8.12 3.45
N ASP A 223 5.60 -7.03 2.92
CA ASP A 223 4.85 -6.14 2.04
C ASP A 223 4.48 -6.83 0.72
N ALA A 224 5.40 -7.63 0.17
CA ALA A 224 5.14 -8.43 -1.05
C ALA A 224 4.03 -9.47 -0.84
N VAL A 225 4.00 -10.15 0.30
CA VAL A 225 2.94 -11.11 0.65
C VAL A 225 1.59 -10.39 0.80
N VAL A 226 1.57 -9.20 1.41
CA VAL A 226 0.34 -8.40 1.54
C VAL A 226 -0.18 -7.96 0.17
N ASP A 227 0.70 -7.45 -0.70
CA ASP A 227 0.38 -7.07 -2.08
C ASP A 227 -0.24 -8.24 -2.87
N ASP A 228 0.38 -9.42 -2.82
CA ASP A 228 -0.13 -10.64 -3.47
C ASP A 228 -1.51 -11.06 -2.95
N VAL A 229 -1.72 -11.02 -1.64
CA VAL A 229 -3.02 -11.35 -1.03
C VAL A 229 -4.09 -10.34 -1.45
N ILE A 230 -3.78 -9.05 -1.54
CA ILE A 230 -4.72 -8.03 -2.04
C ILE A 230 -5.14 -8.34 -3.48
N ARG A 231 -4.19 -8.65 -4.36
CA ARG A 231 -4.47 -9.00 -5.76
C ARG A 231 -5.38 -10.21 -5.86
N LYS A 232 -5.04 -11.28 -5.14
CA LYS A 232 -5.79 -12.53 -5.14
C LYS A 232 -7.21 -12.37 -4.58
N ILE A 233 -7.36 -11.70 -3.45
CA ILE A 233 -8.70 -11.44 -2.87
C ILE A 233 -9.51 -10.56 -3.82
N THR A 234 -8.91 -9.52 -4.40
CA THR A 234 -9.62 -8.67 -5.38
C THR A 234 -10.14 -9.49 -6.55
N ASN A 235 -9.31 -10.35 -7.15
CA ASN A 235 -9.71 -11.21 -8.27
C ASN A 235 -10.77 -12.25 -7.88
N LEU A 236 -10.72 -12.79 -6.66
CA LEU A 236 -11.72 -13.74 -6.16
C LEU A 236 -13.10 -13.10 -5.96
N LEU A 237 -13.15 -11.79 -5.72
CA LEU A 237 -14.37 -11.05 -5.41
C LEU A 237 -14.88 -10.20 -6.59
N ASP A 238 -14.11 -10.04 -7.66
CA ASP A 238 -14.57 -9.38 -8.89
C ASP A 238 -15.42 -10.33 -9.74
N PHE A 239 -16.71 -10.44 -9.40
CA PHE A 239 -17.69 -11.24 -10.14
C PHE A 239 -18.01 -10.73 -11.55
N GLY A 240 -17.45 -9.57 -11.96
CA GLY A 240 -17.71 -8.93 -13.25
C GLY A 240 -16.50 -8.81 -14.18
N GLY A 241 -15.30 -9.24 -13.74
CA GLY A 241 -14.08 -9.26 -14.54
C GLY A 241 -13.64 -7.90 -15.11
N ARG A 242 -14.04 -6.80 -14.45
CA ARG A 242 -13.76 -5.44 -14.95
C ARG A 242 -12.36 -4.95 -14.56
N ASP A 243 -11.78 -5.49 -13.49
CA ASP A 243 -10.48 -5.06 -12.93
C ASP A 243 -9.63 -6.25 -12.45
N VAL A 244 -9.36 -7.23 -13.32
CA VAL A 244 -8.47 -8.36 -12.98
C VAL A 244 -7.05 -7.84 -12.74
N LEU A 245 -6.56 -7.98 -11.51
CA LEU A 245 -5.20 -7.64 -11.13
C LEU A 245 -4.26 -8.80 -11.45
N GLY A 246 -3.36 -8.61 -12.43
CA GLY A 246 -2.27 -9.54 -12.67
C GLY A 246 -1.28 -9.61 -11.51
N ASP A 247 -0.39 -10.61 -11.56
CA ASP A 247 0.76 -10.71 -10.66
C ASP A 247 1.57 -9.42 -10.66
N ARG A 248 2.23 -9.13 -9.54
CA ARG A 248 3.09 -7.96 -9.46
C ARG A 248 4.26 -8.10 -10.44
N PRO A 249 4.55 -7.08 -11.27
CA PRO A 249 5.75 -7.08 -12.10
C PRO A 249 7.02 -7.04 -11.24
N ALA A 250 8.08 -7.75 -11.66
CA ALA A 250 9.34 -7.82 -10.93
C ALA A 250 10.04 -6.44 -10.78
N ASN A 251 9.74 -5.50 -11.67
CA ASN A 251 10.26 -4.14 -11.66
C ASN A 251 9.39 -3.13 -10.88
N ARG A 252 8.41 -3.61 -10.09
CA ARG A 252 7.58 -2.76 -9.24
C ARG A 252 7.81 -3.07 -7.78
N LEU A 253 7.80 -2.02 -6.96
CA LEU A 253 7.78 -2.17 -5.51
C LEU A 253 6.47 -2.84 -5.07
N PRO A 254 6.44 -3.53 -3.91
CA PRO A 254 5.19 -3.89 -3.26
C PRO A 254 4.26 -2.67 -3.16
N TYR A 255 2.97 -2.86 -3.47
CA TYR A 255 1.91 -1.85 -3.54
C TYR A 255 1.94 -0.89 -4.73
N GLU A 256 3.01 -0.84 -5.51
CA GLU A 256 3.13 0.10 -6.61
C GLU A 256 2.11 -0.22 -7.73
N GLY A 257 1.23 0.75 -8.00
CA GLY A 257 0.12 0.60 -8.94
C GLY A 257 -1.08 -0.19 -8.40
N LEU A 258 -1.09 -0.60 -7.12
CA LEU A 258 -2.30 -1.16 -6.48
C LEU A 258 -3.27 -0.10 -6.00
N PHE A 259 -2.75 1.06 -5.60
CA PHE A 259 -3.55 2.16 -5.10
C PHE A 259 -3.38 3.35 -6.05
N PRO A 260 -4.46 4.09 -6.35
CA PRO A 260 -4.30 5.36 -7.04
C PRO A 260 -3.34 6.24 -6.23
N PRO A 261 -2.45 7.01 -6.89
CA PRO A 261 -1.56 7.92 -6.19
C PRO A 261 -2.40 8.79 -5.26
N ASP A 262 -2.04 8.84 -3.98
CA ASP A 262 -2.81 9.66 -3.06
C ASP A 262 -2.66 11.11 -3.50
N PRO A 263 -3.75 11.82 -3.82
CA PRO A 263 -3.65 13.20 -4.25
C PRO A 263 -2.96 14.06 -3.20
N CYS A 264 -2.98 13.67 -1.92
CA CYS A 264 -2.31 14.36 -0.82
C CYS A 264 -0.79 14.17 -0.77
N SER A 265 -0.21 13.27 -1.57
CA SER A 265 1.22 12.95 -1.56
C SER A 265 2.07 13.72 -2.58
N GLY A 266 1.45 14.54 -3.44
CA GLY A 266 2.16 15.30 -4.48
C GLY A 266 1.27 15.72 -5.64
N GLU A 267 1.86 15.96 -6.81
CA GLU A 267 1.09 16.15 -8.05
C GLU A 267 0.36 14.87 -8.43
N HIS A 268 -0.92 15.00 -8.76
CA HIS A 268 -1.79 13.91 -9.18
C HIS A 268 -2.12 14.11 -10.67
N PRO A 269 -2.15 13.05 -11.51
CA PRO A 269 -2.42 13.19 -12.94
C PRO A 269 -3.80 13.79 -13.22
N ASP A 270 -4.78 13.46 -12.40
CA ASP A 270 -6.05 14.18 -12.36
C ASP A 270 -5.89 15.46 -11.52
N LYS A 271 -5.92 16.61 -12.22
CA LYS A 271 -5.78 17.94 -11.62
C LYS A 271 -7.04 18.41 -10.88
N ASP A 272 -8.18 17.78 -11.11
CA ASP A 272 -9.41 18.08 -10.37
C ASP A 272 -9.39 17.43 -8.98
N LEU A 273 -8.61 16.38 -8.77
CA LEU A 273 -8.61 15.65 -7.51
C LEU A 273 -7.72 16.33 -6.43
N LEU A 274 -8.34 16.82 -5.35
CA LEU A 274 -7.65 17.47 -4.22
C LEU A 274 -7.23 16.47 -3.15
N SER A 275 -8.11 15.51 -2.84
CA SER A 275 -7.83 14.31 -2.03
C SER A 275 -8.67 13.15 -2.56
N ARG A 276 -8.56 11.96 -1.95
CA ARG A 276 -9.29 10.75 -2.42
C ARG A 276 -10.79 10.96 -2.64
N ASN A 277 -11.44 11.85 -1.88
CA ASN A 277 -12.89 12.04 -1.92
C ASN A 277 -13.34 13.48 -2.14
N PHE A 278 -12.41 14.40 -2.42
CA PHE A 278 -12.72 15.82 -2.61
C PHE A 278 -12.10 16.30 -3.90
N THR A 279 -12.91 16.97 -4.72
CA THR A 279 -12.49 17.54 -6.01
C THR A 279 -12.48 19.06 -5.97
N LEU A 280 -11.70 19.67 -6.86
CA LEU A 280 -11.67 21.12 -7.06
C LEU A 280 -13.04 21.59 -7.55
N SER A 281 -13.67 20.84 -8.45
CA SER A 281 -15.03 21.12 -8.92
C SER A 281 -16.05 21.16 -7.78
N GLU A 282 -16.06 20.19 -6.86
CA GLU A 282 -16.91 20.22 -5.66
C GLU A 282 -16.59 21.44 -4.77
N MET A 283 -15.30 21.70 -4.54
CA MET A 283 -14.85 22.80 -3.69
C MET A 283 -15.06 24.20 -4.30
N THR A 284 -15.44 24.30 -5.57
CA THR A 284 -15.67 25.56 -6.28
C THR A 284 -17.14 25.75 -6.71
N GLN A 285 -17.99 24.75 -6.45
CA GLN A 285 -19.42 24.85 -6.70
C GLN A 285 -20.07 25.94 -5.84
N SER A 286 -20.94 26.75 -6.45
CA SER A 286 -21.68 27.79 -5.74
C SER A 286 -22.98 28.10 -6.46
N GLU A 287 -24.12 27.77 -5.84
CA GLU A 287 -25.45 28.08 -6.37
C GLU A 287 -25.65 29.59 -6.61
N THR A 288 -25.03 30.43 -5.77
CA THR A 288 -25.09 31.89 -5.96
C THR A 288 -24.29 32.32 -7.19
N ALA A 289 -23.14 31.69 -7.44
CA ALA A 289 -22.36 31.96 -8.63
C ALA A 289 -23.13 31.54 -9.89
N ASP A 290 -23.74 30.35 -9.88
CA ASP A 290 -24.54 29.83 -10.99
C ASP A 290 -25.75 30.73 -11.29
N ARG A 291 -26.51 31.10 -10.24
CA ARG A 291 -27.69 31.98 -10.36
C ARG A 291 -27.34 33.38 -10.87
N LEU A 292 -26.17 33.90 -10.52
CA LEU A 292 -25.75 35.26 -10.87
C LEU A 292 -24.77 35.30 -12.06
N GLY A 293 -24.43 34.15 -12.66
CA GLY A 293 -23.44 34.07 -13.74
C GLY A 293 -22.03 34.52 -13.32
N LEU A 294 -21.64 34.33 -12.06
CA LEU A 294 -20.34 34.74 -11.54
C LEU A 294 -19.30 33.64 -11.69
N ARG A 295 -18.07 34.00 -12.02
CA ARG A 295 -16.95 33.06 -12.07
C ARG A 295 -16.43 32.76 -10.65
N ASN A 296 -16.30 31.48 -10.31
CA ASN A 296 -15.78 31.00 -9.03
C ASN A 296 -14.53 30.12 -9.18
N THR A 297 -13.54 30.59 -9.94
CA THR A 297 -12.31 29.82 -10.22
C THR A 297 -11.15 30.28 -9.33
N PRO A 298 -10.50 29.39 -8.56
CA PRO A 298 -9.32 29.72 -7.78
C PRO A 298 -8.06 29.81 -8.64
N ASN A 299 -7.07 30.58 -8.18
CA ASN A 299 -5.72 30.56 -8.74
C ASN A 299 -4.89 29.38 -8.18
N SER A 300 -3.63 29.24 -8.60
CA SER A 300 -2.75 28.15 -8.18
C SER A 300 -2.50 28.12 -6.67
N THR A 301 -2.35 29.27 -6.03
CA THR A 301 -2.12 29.38 -4.58
C THR A 301 -3.37 28.98 -3.81
N GLU A 302 -4.54 29.48 -4.22
CA GLU A 302 -5.83 29.11 -3.63
C GLU A 302 -6.14 27.61 -3.82
N THR A 303 -5.81 27.05 -4.99
CA THR A 303 -5.94 25.61 -5.27
C THR A 303 -5.04 24.78 -4.37
N ALA A 304 -3.79 25.21 -4.16
CA ALA A 304 -2.88 24.54 -3.21
C ALA A 304 -3.40 24.62 -1.77
N ASN A 305 -4.05 25.72 -1.39
CA ASN A 305 -4.66 25.87 -0.08
C ASN A 305 -5.89 24.96 0.09
N LEU A 306 -6.74 24.84 -0.95
CA LEU A 306 -7.86 23.90 -0.96
C LEU A 306 -7.38 22.46 -0.82
N LYS A 307 -6.29 22.13 -1.53
CA LYS A 307 -5.64 20.82 -1.41
C LYS A 307 -5.14 20.56 0.01
N LYS A 308 -4.52 21.56 0.64
CA LYS A 308 -4.10 21.47 2.05
C LYS A 308 -5.31 21.22 2.96
N LEU A 309 -6.39 21.99 2.81
CA LEU A 309 -7.64 21.80 3.57
C LEU A 309 -8.22 20.39 3.39
N ALA A 310 -8.32 19.92 2.14
CA ALA A 310 -8.81 18.59 1.82
C ALA A 310 -7.98 17.50 2.50
N CYS A 311 -6.65 17.61 2.39
CA CYS A 311 -5.73 16.58 2.88
C CYS A 311 -5.51 16.59 4.39
N SER A 312 -5.48 17.76 5.04
CA SER A 312 -5.16 17.85 6.46
C SER A 312 -6.39 17.78 7.37
N LEU A 313 -7.59 18.04 6.84
CA LEU A 313 -8.80 18.16 7.65
C LEU A 313 -9.97 17.36 7.07
N LEU A 314 -10.41 17.64 5.83
CA LEU A 314 -11.65 17.06 5.30
C LEU A 314 -11.54 15.55 5.06
N GLN A 315 -10.43 15.09 4.46
CA GLN A 315 -10.21 13.67 4.17
C GLN A 315 -10.11 12.84 5.46
N PRO A 316 -9.29 13.20 6.47
CA PRO A 316 -9.32 12.52 7.77
C PRO A 316 -10.69 12.50 8.43
N ALA A 317 -11.43 13.62 8.37
CA ALA A 317 -12.77 13.69 8.95
C ALA A 317 -13.77 12.78 8.22
N ARG A 318 -13.71 12.72 6.90
CA ARG A 318 -14.54 11.81 6.10
C ARG A 318 -14.20 10.34 6.39
N ASP A 319 -12.91 10.01 6.50
CA ASP A 319 -12.45 8.65 6.83
C ASP A 319 -12.97 8.20 8.20
N ALA A 320 -13.11 9.13 9.17
CA ALA A 320 -13.56 8.81 10.52
C ALA A 320 -15.07 8.87 10.74
N LEU A 321 -15.78 9.79 10.05
CA LEU A 321 -17.18 10.12 10.32
C LEU A 321 -18.14 9.76 9.18
N GLY A 322 -17.61 9.30 8.04
CA GLY A 322 -18.38 9.01 6.84
C GLY A 322 -18.54 10.23 5.93
N PRO A 323 -19.47 10.16 4.94
CA PRO A 323 -19.60 11.18 3.91
C PRO A 323 -19.84 12.60 4.48
N LEU A 324 -19.16 13.58 3.88
CA LEU A 324 -19.29 15.00 4.19
C LEU A 324 -19.85 15.72 2.97
N ARG A 325 -20.90 16.53 3.15
CA ARG A 325 -21.42 17.43 2.12
C ARG A 325 -20.75 18.79 2.27
N ILE A 326 -20.05 19.23 1.23
CA ILE A 326 -19.50 20.59 1.15
C ILE A 326 -20.56 21.50 0.57
N THR A 327 -21.04 22.47 1.35
CA THR A 327 -22.01 23.46 0.87
C THR A 327 -21.34 24.70 0.29
N SER A 328 -20.08 24.95 0.68
CA SER A 328 -19.27 26.02 0.12
C SER A 328 -17.80 25.79 0.43
N GLY A 329 -16.95 25.75 -0.61
CA GLY A 329 -15.49 25.75 -0.48
C GLY A 329 -14.90 27.13 -0.79
N PHE A 330 -14.21 27.27 -1.91
CA PHE A 330 -13.66 28.53 -2.39
C PHE A 330 -14.75 29.54 -2.78
N ARG A 331 -14.49 30.82 -2.50
CA ARG A 331 -15.31 31.95 -2.96
C ARG A 331 -14.43 33.01 -3.61
N SER A 332 -14.61 33.26 -4.90
CA SER A 332 -14.03 34.43 -5.55
C SER A 332 -14.55 35.71 -4.89
N GLU A 333 -13.86 36.84 -5.08
CA GLU A 333 -14.29 38.11 -4.47
C GLU A 333 -15.74 38.47 -4.80
N ALA A 334 -16.14 38.28 -6.06
CA ALA A 334 -17.49 38.56 -6.52
C ALA A 334 -18.53 37.65 -5.83
N VAL A 335 -18.24 36.35 -5.75
CA VAL A 335 -19.11 35.38 -5.08
C VAL A 335 -19.19 35.67 -3.59
N ASN A 336 -18.06 35.92 -2.92
CA ASN A 336 -17.99 36.25 -1.50
C ASN A 336 -18.82 37.49 -1.17
N ARG A 337 -18.72 38.55 -1.99
CA ARG A 337 -19.54 39.76 -1.83
C ARG A 337 -21.03 39.47 -2.04
N ALA A 338 -21.37 38.66 -3.05
CA ALA A 338 -22.76 38.32 -3.36
C ALA A 338 -23.47 37.52 -2.25
N VAL A 339 -22.72 36.71 -1.50
CA VAL A 339 -23.25 35.97 -0.33
C VAL A 339 -23.15 36.75 0.98
N GLY A 340 -22.73 38.03 0.94
CA GLY A 340 -22.57 38.86 2.13
C GLY A 340 -21.35 38.51 3.00
N GLY A 341 -20.37 37.81 2.43
CA GLY A 341 -19.14 37.41 3.13
C GLY A 341 -18.20 38.58 3.41
N VAL A 342 -17.41 38.45 4.47
CA VAL A 342 -16.42 39.47 4.87
C VAL A 342 -15.21 39.51 3.92
N PRO A 343 -14.57 40.66 3.69
CA PRO A 343 -13.46 40.79 2.73
C PRO A 343 -12.24 39.93 3.04
N ASN A 344 -11.99 39.61 4.31
CA ASN A 344 -10.85 38.81 4.77
C ASN A 344 -11.21 37.34 5.06
N SER A 345 -12.32 36.84 4.49
CA SER A 345 -12.78 35.47 4.67
C SER A 345 -11.76 34.43 4.19
N ASP A 346 -11.58 33.35 4.95
CA ASP A 346 -10.71 32.23 4.59
C ASP A 346 -11.20 31.46 3.34
N HIS A 347 -12.49 31.53 3.00
CA HIS A 347 -13.02 30.97 1.75
C HIS A 347 -12.38 31.62 0.53
N ARG A 348 -12.04 32.92 0.60
CA ARG A 348 -11.39 33.64 -0.51
C ARG A 348 -9.97 33.19 -0.76
N LEU A 349 -9.34 32.59 0.24
CA LEU A 349 -7.95 32.15 0.19
C LEU A 349 -7.84 30.65 -0.06
N GLY A 350 -8.96 29.94 -0.22
CA GLY A 350 -9.00 28.49 -0.35
C GLY A 350 -8.69 27.74 0.95
N TYR A 351 -8.77 28.41 2.11
CA TYR A 351 -8.45 27.79 3.40
C TYR A 351 -9.64 27.25 4.17
N ALA A 352 -10.88 27.47 3.69
CA ALA A 352 -12.09 27.12 4.43
C ALA A 352 -13.13 26.35 3.61
N ALA A 353 -13.96 25.60 4.34
CA ALA A 353 -15.15 24.93 3.83
C ALA A 353 -16.29 25.00 4.85
N ASP A 354 -17.52 25.09 4.33
CA ASP A 354 -18.75 24.90 5.09
C ASP A 354 -19.23 23.46 4.87
N VAL A 355 -19.39 22.73 5.99
CA VAL A 355 -19.53 21.28 5.97
C VAL A 355 -20.79 20.84 6.71
N ILE A 356 -21.51 19.89 6.10
CA ILE A 356 -22.61 19.16 6.72
C ILE A 356 -22.30 17.66 6.64
N PRO A 357 -22.00 16.99 7.76
CA PRO A 357 -21.84 15.53 7.79
C PRO A 357 -23.16 14.82 7.46
N ALA A 358 -23.09 13.71 6.73
CA ALA A 358 -24.28 12.94 6.35
C ALA A 358 -24.75 11.96 7.45
N ASN A 359 -23.79 11.34 8.15
CA ASN A 359 -24.07 10.22 9.06
C ASN A 359 -24.05 10.61 10.55
N VAL A 360 -23.50 11.78 10.88
CA VAL A 360 -23.35 12.26 12.25
C VAL A 360 -23.89 13.68 12.38
N GLY A 361 -24.13 14.17 13.60
CA GLY A 361 -24.54 15.55 13.82
C GLY A 361 -23.42 16.56 13.53
N THR A 362 -23.79 17.79 13.15
CA THR A 362 -22.85 18.89 12.87
C THR A 362 -21.97 19.22 14.08
N ARG A 363 -22.52 19.20 15.30
CA ARG A 363 -21.72 19.38 16.53
C ARG A 363 -20.69 18.26 16.73
N THR A 364 -21.06 17.00 16.50
CA THR A 364 -20.15 15.86 16.60
C THR A 364 -18.98 15.98 15.63
N PHE A 365 -19.24 16.46 14.40
CA PHE A 365 -18.18 16.76 13.45
C PHE A 365 -17.24 17.86 13.97
N ALA A 366 -17.78 18.98 14.47
CA ALA A 366 -16.97 20.08 15.02
C ALA A 366 -16.07 19.60 16.18
N GLU A 367 -16.63 18.82 17.10
CA GLU A 367 -15.91 18.23 18.23
C GLU A 367 -14.81 17.26 17.78
N TRP A 368 -15.09 16.43 16.78
CA TRP A 368 -14.09 15.53 16.22
C TRP A 368 -12.94 16.30 15.57
N VAL A 369 -13.24 17.32 14.76
CA VAL A 369 -12.24 18.16 14.10
C VAL A 369 -11.35 18.82 15.16
N ALA A 370 -11.96 19.38 16.22
CA ALA A 370 -11.23 20.06 17.28
C ALA A 370 -10.20 19.16 17.99
N ARG A 371 -10.52 17.86 18.14
CA ARG A 371 -9.70 16.88 18.87
C ARG A 371 -8.65 16.18 18.00
N ASN A 372 -8.90 15.98 16.72
CA ASN A 372 -8.16 15.00 15.92
C ASN A 372 -7.28 15.59 14.81
N VAL A 373 -7.53 16.83 14.37
CA VAL A 373 -6.85 17.41 13.20
C VAL A 373 -6.43 18.87 13.44
N PRO A 374 -5.44 19.38 12.69
CA PRO A 374 -5.13 20.80 12.71
C PRO A 374 -6.28 21.63 12.14
N PHE A 375 -6.54 22.78 12.76
CA PHE A 375 -7.54 23.77 12.32
C PHE A 375 -7.12 25.17 12.77
N ASP A 376 -7.56 26.19 12.04
CA ASP A 376 -7.44 27.61 12.40
C ASP A 376 -8.72 28.12 13.06
N GLN A 377 -9.87 27.92 12.41
CA GLN A 377 -11.18 28.23 12.98
C GLN A 377 -12.18 27.08 12.79
N ILE A 378 -13.05 26.94 13.78
CA ILE A 378 -14.30 26.19 13.71
C ILE A 378 -15.41 27.18 14.07
N ILE A 379 -16.39 27.37 13.19
CA ILE A 379 -17.54 28.25 13.46
C ILE A 379 -18.81 27.45 13.31
N LEU A 380 -19.60 27.41 14.38
CA LEU A 380 -20.93 26.83 14.39
C LEU A 380 -21.88 27.90 13.82
N GLU A 381 -22.26 27.75 12.55
CA GLU A 381 -23.02 28.77 11.84
C GLU A 381 -24.51 28.42 11.79
N PHE A 382 -25.31 29.35 12.32
CA PHE A 382 -26.76 29.29 12.39
C PHE A 382 -27.29 28.04 13.12
N GLY A 383 -28.62 27.86 13.17
CA GLY A 383 -29.24 26.80 13.96
C GLY A 383 -29.01 26.93 15.47
N THR A 384 -29.04 25.81 16.18
CA THR A 384 -28.86 25.75 17.64
C THR A 384 -27.43 25.34 18.01
N PRO A 385 -26.94 25.62 19.24
CA PRO A 385 -25.61 25.17 19.68
C PRO A 385 -25.42 23.64 19.62
N GLN A 386 -26.52 22.87 19.71
CA GLN A 386 -26.51 21.40 19.64
C GLN A 386 -26.68 20.89 18.20
N ASN A 387 -27.39 21.65 17.36
CA ASN A 387 -27.61 21.32 15.95
C ASN A 387 -27.37 22.56 15.06
N PRO A 388 -26.10 22.97 14.85
CA PRO A 388 -25.75 24.01 13.90
C PRO A 388 -26.22 23.65 12.49
N SER A 389 -26.55 24.64 11.67
CA SER A 389 -27.00 24.39 10.29
C SER A 389 -25.86 23.83 9.42
N TRP A 390 -24.65 24.34 9.61
CA TRP A 390 -23.40 23.80 9.08
C TRP A 390 -22.24 24.19 10.00
N ILE A 391 -21.08 23.58 9.75
CA ILE A 391 -19.84 23.92 10.43
C ILE A 391 -18.88 24.52 9.42
N HIS A 392 -18.47 25.76 9.65
CA HIS A 392 -17.33 26.34 8.98
C HIS A 392 -16.04 25.79 9.59
N VAL A 393 -15.12 25.32 8.77
CA VAL A 393 -13.78 24.88 9.18
C VAL A 393 -12.73 25.53 8.31
N SER A 394 -11.60 25.93 8.91
CA SER A 394 -10.46 26.45 8.15
C SER A 394 -9.11 25.92 8.64
N VAL A 395 -8.09 25.97 7.77
CA VAL A 395 -6.69 25.56 8.05
C VAL A 395 -5.67 26.67 7.74
N ASN A 396 -6.09 27.93 7.89
CA ASN A 396 -5.26 29.08 7.61
C ASN A 396 -3.95 29.03 8.44
N PRO A 397 -2.76 29.27 7.86
CA PRO A 397 -1.48 29.30 8.57
C PRO A 397 -1.42 30.26 9.77
N ARG A 398 -2.35 31.21 9.89
CA ARG A 398 -2.53 32.04 11.10
C ARG A 398 -2.73 31.21 12.37
N ASN A 399 -3.30 30.00 12.25
CA ASN A 399 -3.45 29.00 13.32
C ASN A 399 -3.98 29.56 14.65
N ARG A 400 -5.06 30.33 14.59
CA ARG A 400 -5.71 31.02 15.72
C ARG A 400 -6.34 30.06 16.73
N ARG A 401 -6.65 28.82 16.31
CA ARG A 401 -7.30 27.77 17.12
C ARG A 401 -8.61 28.22 17.77
N GLN A 402 -9.42 28.98 17.03
CA GLN A 402 -10.67 29.55 17.53
C GLN A 402 -11.85 28.63 17.30
N ILE A 403 -12.72 28.55 18.31
CA ILE A 403 -14.05 27.96 18.23
C ILE A 403 -15.05 29.08 18.47
N LEU A 404 -15.91 29.31 17.48
CA LEU A 404 -16.85 30.43 17.47
C LEU A 404 -18.26 29.91 17.18
N ARG A 405 -19.25 30.74 17.50
CA ARG A 405 -20.64 30.58 17.05
C ARG A 405 -21.07 31.84 16.33
N GLN A 406 -21.76 31.66 15.21
CA GLN A 406 -22.38 32.74 14.44
C GLN A 406 -23.89 32.51 14.35
N ASP A 407 -24.67 33.50 14.74
CA ASP A 407 -26.11 33.55 14.56
C ASP A 407 -26.54 34.97 14.15
N LEU A 408 -27.85 35.23 14.14
CA LEU A 408 -28.40 36.55 13.81
C LEU A 408 -27.95 37.66 14.78
N SER A 409 -27.46 37.30 15.97
CA SER A 409 -26.93 38.26 16.96
C SER A 409 -25.43 38.52 16.77
N GLY A 410 -24.77 37.84 15.83
CA GLY A 410 -23.36 38.02 15.49
C GLY A 410 -22.45 36.90 15.99
N THR A 411 -21.17 37.05 15.69
CA THR A 411 -20.14 36.02 15.96
C THR A 411 -19.53 36.20 17.34
N ARG A 412 -19.45 35.13 18.13
CA ARG A 412 -18.89 35.13 19.49
C ARG A 412 -18.11 33.85 19.81
N PRO A 413 -17.13 33.89 20.75
CA PRO A 413 -16.44 32.70 21.22
C PRO A 413 -17.38 31.65 21.80
N MET A 414 -17.02 30.37 21.66
CA MET A 414 -17.75 29.23 22.19
C MET A 414 -16.79 28.10 22.60
N SER A 415 -17.23 27.24 23.52
CA SER A 415 -16.60 25.96 23.82
C SER A 415 -17.42 24.80 23.25
N LEU A 416 -16.72 23.79 22.72
CA LEU A 416 -17.30 22.55 22.20
C LEU A 416 -17.48 21.51 23.29
#